data_AF-A0A662MIH6-F1
#
_entry.id   AF-A0A662MIH6-F1
#
_cell.length_a   1.000
_cell.length_b   1.000
_cell.length_c   1.000
_cell.angle_alpha   90.00
_cell.angle_beta   90.00
_cell.angle_gamma   90.00
#
_symmetry.space_group_name_H-M   'P 1'
#
loop_
_entity.id
_entity.type
_entity.pdbx_description
1 polymer ?
#
loop_
_entity_poly.entity_id
_entity_poly.type
_entity_poly.pdbx_seq_one_letter_code
_entity_poly.pdbx_strand_id
1 'polypeptide(L)'
;MEKKNLNEAEIINYLHKVMDSRFVSFILKEMTEVKKLERAFGIYAGVIKPKGVRERMHAKIVGEALEKGAEKFGVKPEVIKNFLKDPYMQKGFAVVIRSIAEYGISKPQRLIAPFMVVWNFTKRCNLRCKHCYANASPYPAPDELSLEEKYKVVDQLDEAGVAAISFSGGEPLTNKDFLKIAKYAAEKGFYLSVATNGTLISEKVAQRLREVGIRYVEISLDGSNPEIHDEFRGVKGAFNAAIRGIKNAKAGGLEVGIATTATHENLDSIPQILKLASDLKADRIIVFNFIPTGRGKDIILEDLTPVERENLMKYLYEEWQKGDLQIFSTCPAYARISITAMEKGTGDKVSPTHFAEMELPAEFGGAAKALTEFIGGCGAGRIYCSIEHNGDIQPCVFLPIKVGNVLKDGFVNVWKNSEVFNALRDRDAKNYACHTCPFRYVCGGCRARAYAYYGDILAPDPGCIIMEKEWEKITQKLHSIPDIHMTTERNNANVLSK
;
A
#
# COMPACT_ATOMS: atom_id res chain seq x y z
N MET A 1 -20.78 -4.15 32.09
CA MET A 1 -19.92 -2.96 32.13
C MET A 1 -19.87 -2.39 30.73
N GLU A 2 -20.56 -1.28 30.50
CA GLU A 2 -20.45 -0.54 29.23
C GLU A 2 -18.98 -0.20 28.98
N LYS A 3 -18.41 -0.67 27.86
CA LYS A 3 -17.06 -0.28 27.44
C LYS A 3 -17.12 1.23 27.16
N LYS A 4 -16.53 2.03 28.05
CA LYS A 4 -16.38 3.47 27.84
C LYS A 4 -15.47 3.65 26.63
N ASN A 5 -16.04 3.99 25.47
CA ASN A 5 -15.26 4.31 24.28
C ASN A 5 -14.39 5.53 24.60
N LEU A 6 -13.09 5.32 24.72
CA LEU A 6 -12.13 6.41 24.89
C LEU A 6 -12.23 7.33 23.67
N ASN A 7 -12.36 8.63 23.91
CA ASN A 7 -12.24 9.59 22.83
C ASN A 7 -10.77 9.72 22.41
N GLU A 8 -10.54 10.28 21.23
CA GLU A 8 -9.24 10.41 20.61
C GLU A 8 -8.21 11.17 21.48
N ALA A 9 -8.65 12.24 22.16
CA ALA A 9 -7.79 13.02 23.05
C ALA A 9 -7.37 12.21 24.28
N GLU A 10 -8.25 11.36 24.82
CA GLU A 10 -7.93 10.45 25.91
C GLU A 10 -6.91 9.38 25.50
N ILE A 11 -7.00 8.89 24.25
CA ILE A 11 -6.04 7.94 23.66
C ILE A 11 -4.66 8.58 23.54
N ILE A 12 -4.58 9.77 22.94
CA ILE A 12 -3.30 10.49 22.74
C ILE A 12 -2.67 10.82 24.09
N ASN A 13 -3.43 11.39 25.03
CA ASN A 13 -2.94 11.70 26.37
C ASN A 13 -2.44 10.46 27.12
N TYR A 14 -3.07 9.30 26.89
CA TYR A 14 -2.59 8.06 27.48
C TYR A 14 -1.27 7.60 26.87
N LEU A 15 -1.16 7.61 25.53
CA LEU A 15 0.07 7.24 24.86
C LEU A 15 1.23 8.12 25.32
N HIS A 16 1.01 9.43 25.49
CA HIS A 16 1.99 10.33 26.12
C HIS A 16 2.39 9.86 27.53
N LYS A 17 1.41 9.59 28.42
CA LYS A 17 1.70 9.10 29.78
C LYS A 17 2.49 7.78 29.80
N VAL A 18 2.23 6.87 28.86
CA VAL A 18 2.97 5.60 28.75
C VAL A 18 4.41 5.87 28.30
N MET A 19 4.61 6.73 27.31
CA MET A 19 5.92 7.08 26.78
C MET A 19 6.78 7.87 27.80
N ASP A 20 6.14 8.72 28.61
CA ASP A 20 6.80 9.53 29.64
C ASP A 20 7.14 8.75 30.91
N SER A 21 6.69 7.49 31.02
CA SER A 21 7.09 6.60 32.10
C SER A 21 8.61 6.43 32.12
N ARG A 22 9.24 6.68 33.28
CA ARG A 22 10.69 6.55 33.48
C ARG A 22 11.24 5.20 32.98
N PHE A 23 10.44 4.15 33.09
CA PHE A 23 10.82 2.80 32.71
C PHE A 23 10.78 2.56 31.20
N VAL A 24 9.72 3.03 30.54
CA VAL A 24 9.57 2.96 29.08
C VAL A 24 10.62 3.84 28.41
N SER A 25 10.83 5.06 28.93
CA SER A 25 11.89 5.97 28.47
C SER A 25 13.29 5.36 28.60
N PHE A 26 13.58 4.65 29.70
CA PHE A 26 14.86 3.93 29.87
C PHE A 26 15.06 2.84 28.81
N ILE A 27 14.05 1.99 28.58
CA ILE A 27 14.12 0.93 27.56
C ILE A 27 14.29 1.49 26.16
N LEU A 28 13.55 2.55 25.81
CA LEU A 28 13.63 3.15 24.48
C LEU A 28 14.98 3.83 24.24
N LYS A 29 15.66 4.29 25.30
CA LYS A 29 17.04 4.78 25.22
C LYS A 29 18.06 3.65 25.07
N GLU A 30 17.79 2.47 25.63
CA GLU A 30 18.68 1.30 25.55
C GLU A 30 18.51 0.51 24.24
N MET A 31 17.28 0.48 23.69
CA MET A 31 16.90 -0.26 22.49
C MET A 31 16.78 0.67 21.28
N THR A 32 17.90 1.30 20.91
CA THR A 32 17.96 2.24 19.77
C THR A 32 17.78 1.56 18.41
N GLU A 33 18.23 0.32 18.29
CA GLU A 33 18.10 -0.51 17.08
C GLU A 33 16.73 -1.22 17.03
N VAL A 34 16.08 -1.17 15.86
CA VAL A 34 14.78 -1.82 15.62
C VAL A 34 14.84 -3.33 15.89
N LYS A 35 15.94 -3.97 15.48
CA LYS A 35 16.16 -5.42 15.67
C LYS A 35 16.16 -5.87 17.13
N LYS A 36 16.55 -5.00 18.08
CA LYS A 36 16.49 -5.32 19.50
C LYS A 36 15.03 -5.45 19.96
N LEU A 37 14.14 -4.58 19.46
CA LEU A 37 12.70 -4.64 19.77
C LEU A 37 12.04 -5.83 19.11
N GLU A 38 12.31 -6.09 17.82
CA GLU A 38 11.84 -7.31 17.13
C GLU A 38 12.16 -8.57 17.95
N ARG A 39 13.42 -8.67 18.39
CA ARG A 39 13.88 -9.79 19.21
C ARG A 39 13.18 -9.86 20.56
N ALA A 40 12.97 -8.74 21.24
CA ALA A 40 12.24 -8.70 22.50
C ALA A 40 10.78 -9.16 22.34
N PHE A 41 10.11 -8.74 21.26
CA PHE A 41 8.76 -9.21 20.94
C PHE A 41 8.73 -10.72 20.67
N GLY A 42 9.69 -11.24 19.91
CA GLY A 42 9.75 -12.68 19.65
C GLY A 42 10.03 -13.52 20.91
N ILE A 43 10.82 -13.00 21.86
CA ILE A 43 11.03 -13.65 23.17
C ILE A 43 9.74 -13.59 23.99
N TYR A 44 9.07 -12.44 24.05
CA TYR A 44 7.79 -12.28 24.74
C TYR A 44 6.72 -13.23 24.18
N ALA A 45 6.63 -13.36 22.85
CA ALA A 45 5.71 -14.26 22.16
C ALA A 45 6.09 -15.75 22.28
N GLY A 46 7.29 -16.06 22.78
CA GLY A 46 7.78 -17.43 22.98
C GLY A 46 8.31 -18.11 21.72
N VAL A 47 8.54 -17.37 20.63
CA VAL A 47 9.07 -17.89 19.36
C VAL A 47 10.58 -17.74 19.23
N ILE A 48 11.21 -16.93 20.08
CA ILE A 48 12.66 -16.75 20.16
C ILE A 48 13.16 -17.14 21.55
N LYS A 49 14.23 -17.93 21.62
CA LYS A 49 14.92 -18.23 22.88
C LYS A 49 15.85 -17.06 23.29
N PRO A 50 15.77 -16.58 24.54
CA PRO A 50 16.66 -15.53 25.03
C PRO A 50 18.09 -16.07 25.23
N LYS A 51 19.10 -15.27 24.89
CA LYS A 51 20.53 -15.60 25.06
C LYS A 51 21.05 -15.33 26.48
N GLY A 52 20.32 -14.57 27.30
CA GLY A 52 20.75 -14.22 28.64
C GLY A 52 19.69 -13.50 29.48
N VAL A 53 20.08 -13.09 30.68
CA VAL A 53 19.17 -12.43 31.66
C VAL A 53 18.69 -11.07 31.13
N ARG A 54 19.56 -10.31 30.46
CA ARG A 54 19.22 -8.99 29.90
C ARG A 54 18.09 -9.05 28.87
N GLU A 55 18.17 -9.98 27.92
CA GLU A 55 17.10 -10.16 26.91
C GLU A 55 15.77 -10.61 27.54
N ARG A 56 15.82 -11.47 28.57
CA ARG A 56 14.62 -11.84 29.34
C ARG A 56 13.98 -10.64 30.02
N MET A 57 14.80 -9.78 30.63
CA MET A 57 14.35 -8.56 31.27
C MET A 57 13.71 -7.62 30.25
N HIS A 58 14.38 -7.33 29.12
CA HIS A 58 13.82 -6.49 28.06
C HIS A 58 12.49 -7.02 27.52
N ALA A 59 12.40 -8.31 27.21
CA ALA A 59 11.17 -8.93 26.71
C ALA A 59 10.02 -8.84 27.72
N LYS A 60 10.30 -9.03 29.02
CA LYS A 60 9.30 -8.88 30.08
C LYS A 60 8.74 -7.46 30.12
N ILE A 61 9.62 -6.46 30.09
CA ILE A 61 9.22 -5.06 30.21
C ILE A 61 8.41 -4.59 29.00
N VAL A 62 8.88 -4.93 27.81
CA VAL A 62 8.19 -4.62 26.56
C VAL A 62 6.84 -5.33 26.51
N GLY A 63 6.77 -6.58 26.95
CA GLY A 63 5.53 -7.33 27.10
C GLY A 63 4.53 -6.65 28.03
N GLU A 64 4.93 -6.31 29.25
CA GLU A 64 4.07 -5.64 30.23
C GLU A 64 3.55 -4.27 29.71
N ALA A 65 4.36 -3.54 28.95
CA ALA A 65 3.93 -2.28 28.34
C ALA A 65 2.87 -2.50 27.24
N LEU A 66 3.06 -3.53 26.41
CA LEU A 66 2.09 -3.90 25.37
C LEU A 66 0.76 -4.37 25.96
N GLU A 67 0.80 -5.20 27.01
CA GLU A 67 -0.39 -5.71 27.68
C GLU A 67 -1.23 -4.57 28.25
N LYS A 68 -0.59 -3.64 28.99
CA LYS A 68 -1.26 -2.45 29.53
C LYS A 68 -1.86 -1.57 28.44
N GLY A 69 -1.16 -1.41 27.31
CA GLY A 69 -1.65 -0.68 26.16
C GLY A 69 -2.89 -1.36 25.57
N ALA A 70 -2.79 -2.66 25.28
CA ALA A 70 -3.82 -3.46 24.65
C ALA A 70 -5.11 -3.52 25.48
N GLU A 71 -5.01 -3.75 26.80
CA GLU A 71 -6.15 -3.77 27.71
C GLU A 71 -6.95 -2.47 27.64
N LYS A 72 -6.28 -1.34 27.46
CA LYS A 72 -6.91 -0.03 27.35
C LYS A 72 -7.64 0.18 26.02
N PHE A 73 -7.23 -0.52 24.98
CA PHE A 73 -7.96 -0.62 23.72
C PHE A 73 -8.96 -1.79 23.70
N GLY A 74 -9.22 -2.43 24.85
CA GLY A 74 -10.14 -3.56 24.97
C GLY A 74 -9.64 -4.85 24.32
N VAL A 75 -8.34 -4.94 24.03
CA VAL A 75 -7.68 -6.11 23.43
C VAL A 75 -7.05 -6.95 24.54
N LYS A 76 -7.29 -8.26 24.53
CA LYS A 76 -6.72 -9.18 25.53
C LYS A 76 -5.22 -9.39 25.28
N PRO A 77 -4.38 -9.47 26.33
CA PRO A 77 -2.94 -9.78 26.24
C PRO A 77 -2.58 -10.95 25.30
N GLU A 78 -3.35 -12.03 25.34
CA GLU A 78 -3.11 -13.24 24.55
C GLU A 78 -3.21 -12.97 23.04
N VAL A 79 -4.07 -12.04 22.64
CA VAL A 79 -4.25 -11.63 21.24
C VAL A 79 -2.97 -10.98 20.73
N ILE A 80 -2.41 -10.04 21.48
CA ILE A 80 -1.14 -9.38 21.13
C ILE A 80 0.00 -10.39 21.09
N LYS A 81 0.08 -11.26 22.11
CA LYS A 81 1.10 -12.31 22.17
C LYS A 81 1.03 -13.25 20.97
N ASN A 82 -0.18 -13.59 20.51
CA ASN A 82 -0.37 -14.41 19.31
C ASN A 82 -0.01 -13.67 18.03
N PHE A 83 -0.36 -12.39 17.88
CA PHE A 83 0.08 -11.57 16.74
C PHE A 83 1.60 -11.51 16.64
N LEU A 84 2.27 -11.29 17.77
CA LEU A 84 3.74 -11.19 17.83
C LEU A 84 4.46 -12.53 17.62
N LYS A 85 3.76 -13.65 17.41
CA LYS A 85 4.39 -14.88 16.91
C LYS A 85 4.86 -14.74 15.46
N ASP A 86 4.22 -13.87 14.68
CA ASP A 86 4.61 -13.58 13.31
C ASP A 86 5.73 -12.53 13.25
N PRO A 87 6.90 -12.82 12.65
CA PRO A 87 7.98 -11.85 12.48
C PRO A 87 7.54 -10.54 11.80
N TYR A 88 6.57 -10.59 10.88
CA TYR A 88 6.01 -9.40 10.25
C TYR A 88 5.41 -8.43 11.29
N MET A 89 4.64 -8.97 12.23
CA MET A 89 4.03 -8.18 13.30
C MET A 89 5.09 -7.64 14.26
N GLN A 90 6.14 -8.43 14.56
CA GLN A 90 7.26 -7.96 15.38
C GLN A 90 7.94 -6.73 14.74
N LYS A 91 8.20 -6.77 13.42
CA LYS A 91 8.77 -5.66 12.65
C LYS A 91 7.85 -4.43 12.67
N GLY A 92 6.57 -4.61 12.35
CA GLY A 92 5.60 -3.51 12.34
C GLY A 92 5.49 -2.80 13.69
N PHE A 93 5.34 -3.55 14.78
CA PHE A 93 5.30 -2.98 16.13
C PHE A 93 6.62 -2.30 16.52
N ALA A 94 7.76 -2.87 16.14
CA ALA A 94 9.07 -2.27 16.42
C ALA A 94 9.23 -0.91 15.73
N VAL A 95 8.82 -0.80 14.46
CA VAL A 95 8.83 0.47 13.73
C VAL A 95 7.95 1.51 14.43
N VAL A 96 6.72 1.17 14.81
CA VAL A 96 5.82 2.13 15.47
C VAL A 96 6.41 2.62 16.79
N ILE A 97 6.84 1.71 17.66
CA ILE A 97 7.35 2.06 18.99
C ILE A 97 8.63 2.90 18.89
N ARG A 98 9.55 2.55 17.99
CA ARG A 98 10.74 3.37 17.73
C ARG A 98 10.40 4.73 17.15
N SER A 99 9.39 4.79 16.30
CA SER A 99 8.94 6.04 15.68
C SER A 99 8.39 7.02 16.71
N ILE A 100 7.57 6.53 17.64
CA ILE A 100 7.06 7.34 18.74
C ILE A 100 8.20 7.76 19.67
N ALA A 101 9.18 6.88 19.90
CA ALA A 101 10.36 7.22 20.70
C ALA A 101 11.26 8.30 20.06
N GLU A 102 11.41 8.29 18.73
CA GLU A 102 12.29 9.21 18.00
C GLU A 102 11.61 10.55 17.69
N TYR A 103 10.33 10.54 17.30
CA TYR A 103 9.62 11.72 16.82
C TYR A 103 8.50 12.20 17.74
N GLY A 104 8.22 11.46 18.82
CA GLY A 104 6.99 11.65 19.57
C GLY A 104 5.77 11.16 18.78
N ILE A 105 4.59 11.44 19.34
CA ILE A 105 3.31 11.18 18.70
C ILE A 105 3.04 12.35 17.74
N SER A 106 2.86 12.07 16.46
CA SER A 106 2.55 13.07 15.45
C SER A 106 1.31 12.71 14.64
N LYS A 107 0.71 13.72 13.99
CA LYS A 107 -0.41 13.52 13.07
C LYS A 107 -0.09 14.11 11.69
N PRO A 108 0.00 13.26 10.66
CA PRO A 108 0.04 11.80 10.76
C PRO A 108 1.36 11.32 11.36
N GLN A 109 1.47 10.05 11.72
CA GLN A 109 2.68 9.58 12.40
C GLN A 109 3.88 9.57 11.47
N ARG A 110 4.95 10.22 11.90
CA ARG A 110 6.27 10.11 11.27
C ARG A 110 6.88 8.78 11.66
N LEU A 111 7.31 7.98 10.68
CA LEU A 111 7.93 6.68 10.91
C LEU A 111 9.43 6.69 10.62
N ILE A 112 10.19 5.94 11.42
CA ILE A 112 11.64 5.75 11.21
C ILE A 112 11.97 4.87 10.00
N ALA A 113 10.99 4.10 9.52
CA ALA A 113 11.01 3.29 8.31
C ALA A 113 9.58 3.13 7.78
N PRO A 114 9.38 2.88 6.47
CA PRO A 114 8.05 2.53 5.97
C PRO A 114 7.63 1.15 6.48
N PHE A 115 6.33 0.92 6.57
CA PHE A 115 5.81 -0.44 6.79
C PHE A 115 6.06 -1.32 5.57
N MET A 116 5.87 -0.77 4.37
CA MET A 116 5.97 -1.51 3.12
C MET A 116 6.90 -0.80 2.12
N VAL A 117 7.66 -1.58 1.38
CA VAL A 117 8.33 -1.13 0.15
C VAL A 117 7.76 -1.87 -1.04
N VAL A 118 7.31 -1.13 -2.06
CA VAL A 118 6.97 -1.72 -3.35
C VAL A 118 8.21 -1.73 -4.22
N TRP A 119 8.72 -2.91 -4.52
CA TRP A 119 9.92 -3.05 -5.34
C TRP A 119 9.53 -3.37 -6.78
N ASN A 120 9.67 -2.38 -7.66
CA ASN A 120 9.59 -2.57 -9.11
C ASN A 120 10.81 -3.39 -9.57
N PHE A 121 10.71 -4.71 -9.45
CA PHE A 121 11.82 -5.65 -9.44
C PHE A 121 12.55 -5.77 -10.78
N THR A 122 11.84 -5.48 -11.88
CA THR A 122 12.34 -5.50 -13.25
C THR A 122 11.52 -4.56 -14.12
N LYS A 123 12.05 -4.10 -15.27
CA LYS A 123 11.23 -3.48 -16.34
C LYS A 123 10.71 -4.51 -17.35
N ARG A 124 11.13 -5.76 -17.27
CA ARG A 124 10.68 -6.82 -18.18
C ARG A 124 9.23 -7.19 -17.91
N CYS A 125 8.38 -7.24 -18.93
CA CYS A 125 7.00 -7.69 -18.84
C CYS A 125 6.58 -8.42 -20.13
N ASN A 126 5.72 -9.42 -20.00
CA ASN A 126 5.15 -10.17 -21.12
C ASN A 126 3.85 -9.56 -21.66
N LEU A 127 3.35 -8.46 -21.07
CA LEU A 127 2.17 -7.71 -21.53
C LEU A 127 2.54 -6.29 -21.96
N ARG A 128 1.57 -5.55 -22.54
CA ARG A 128 1.76 -4.19 -23.07
C ARG A 128 0.58 -3.27 -22.74
N CYS A 129 0.14 -3.29 -21.49
CA CYS A 129 -1.05 -2.58 -21.01
C CYS A 129 -1.03 -1.08 -21.34
N LYS A 130 -2.19 -0.50 -21.71
CA LYS A 130 -2.36 0.93 -22.03
C LYS A 130 -1.97 1.83 -20.84
N HIS A 131 -2.38 1.50 -19.63
CA HIS A 131 -2.19 2.31 -18.41
C HIS A 131 -0.86 2.10 -17.65
N CYS A 132 0.08 1.31 -18.19
CA CYS A 132 1.21 0.79 -17.41
C CYS A 132 2.10 1.90 -16.82
N TYR A 133 2.01 2.08 -15.49
CA TYR A 133 2.81 3.06 -14.75
C TYR A 133 4.31 2.80 -14.87
N ALA A 134 4.71 1.52 -14.88
CA ALA A 134 6.11 1.12 -14.89
C ALA A 134 6.78 1.37 -16.24
N ASN A 135 6.00 1.67 -17.28
CA ASN A 135 6.45 1.75 -18.67
C ASN A 135 7.30 0.53 -19.06
N ALA A 136 6.78 -0.67 -18.74
CA ALA A 136 7.52 -1.92 -18.89
C ALA A 136 7.75 -2.27 -20.37
N SER A 137 8.81 -3.04 -20.63
CA SER A 137 9.25 -3.49 -21.95
C SER A 137 9.36 -5.02 -22.00
N PRO A 138 9.44 -5.66 -23.18
CA PRO A 138 9.69 -7.11 -23.28
C PRO A 138 11.09 -7.55 -22.80
N TYR A 139 11.97 -6.59 -22.54
CA TYR A 139 13.37 -6.81 -22.13
C TYR A 139 13.64 -6.20 -20.74
N PRO A 140 14.63 -6.73 -19.99
CA PRO A 140 15.11 -6.09 -18.78
C PRO A 140 15.74 -4.73 -19.11
N ALA A 141 15.77 -3.83 -18.13
CA ALA A 141 16.48 -2.57 -18.28
C ALA A 141 18.01 -2.82 -18.28
N PRO A 142 18.80 -2.03 -19.03
CA PRO A 142 20.26 -2.20 -19.06
C PRO A 142 20.94 -1.99 -17.69
N ASP A 143 20.34 -1.17 -16.83
CA ASP A 143 20.81 -0.81 -15.50
C ASP A 143 20.08 -1.59 -14.38
N GLU A 144 19.44 -2.72 -14.72
CA GLU A 144 18.81 -3.60 -13.72
C GLU A 144 19.85 -4.17 -12.74
N LEU A 145 19.52 -4.15 -11.44
CA LEU A 145 20.38 -4.65 -10.38
C LEU A 145 20.78 -6.12 -10.61
N SER A 146 22.05 -6.42 -10.36
CA SER A 146 22.56 -7.79 -10.25
C SER A 146 21.90 -8.55 -9.09
N LEU A 147 22.06 -9.87 -9.06
CA LEU A 147 21.54 -10.71 -7.99
C LEU A 147 22.16 -10.32 -6.63
N GLU A 148 23.47 -10.05 -6.62
CA GLU A 148 24.25 -9.65 -5.45
C GLU A 148 23.77 -8.30 -4.90
N GLU A 149 23.48 -7.35 -5.80
CA GLU A 149 22.90 -6.06 -5.43
C GLU A 149 21.49 -6.19 -4.88
N LYS A 150 20.66 -7.06 -5.46
CA LYS A 150 19.31 -7.36 -4.95
C LYS A 150 19.37 -7.90 -3.51
N TYR A 151 20.35 -8.75 -3.17
CA TYR A 151 20.53 -9.19 -1.78
C TYR A 151 20.84 -8.02 -0.84
N LYS A 152 21.72 -7.10 -1.24
CA LYS A 152 22.04 -5.89 -0.46
C LYS A 152 20.83 -5.00 -0.25
N VAL A 153 19.92 -4.89 -1.22
CA VAL A 153 18.65 -4.17 -1.04
C VAL A 153 17.85 -4.79 0.10
N VAL A 154 17.66 -6.11 0.09
CA VAL A 154 16.92 -6.82 1.16
C VAL A 154 17.58 -6.61 2.53
N ASP A 155 18.92 -6.66 2.61
CA ASP A 155 19.65 -6.42 3.85
C ASP A 155 19.42 -5.01 4.41
N GLN A 156 19.43 -3.98 3.55
CA GLN A 156 19.18 -2.61 3.98
C GLN A 156 17.72 -2.38 4.41
N LEU A 157 16.75 -3.01 3.74
CA LEU A 157 15.35 -2.95 4.16
C LEU A 157 15.16 -3.61 5.54
N ASP A 158 15.86 -4.72 5.79
CA ASP A 158 15.81 -5.44 7.07
C ASP A 158 16.49 -4.65 8.19
N GLU A 159 17.62 -4.00 7.89
CA GLU A 159 18.29 -3.07 8.82
C GLU A 159 17.39 -1.90 9.21
N ALA A 160 16.67 -1.33 8.24
CA ALA A 160 15.73 -0.24 8.49
C ALA A 160 14.51 -0.69 9.32
N GLY A 161 14.20 -1.98 9.35
CA GLY A 161 13.02 -2.52 10.03
C GLY A 161 11.75 -2.54 9.17
N VAL A 162 11.88 -2.43 7.85
CA VAL A 162 10.73 -2.54 6.93
C VAL A 162 10.04 -3.87 7.16
N ALA A 163 8.71 -3.86 7.29
CA ALA A 163 7.94 -5.04 7.67
C ALA A 163 7.51 -5.87 6.46
N ALA A 164 7.21 -5.22 5.32
CA ALA A 164 6.67 -5.86 4.13
C ALA A 164 7.39 -5.44 2.84
N ILE A 165 7.49 -6.38 1.91
CA ILE A 165 7.95 -6.14 0.54
C ILE A 165 6.85 -6.61 -0.41
N SER A 166 6.37 -5.70 -1.26
CA SER A 166 5.50 -6.03 -2.38
C SER A 166 6.32 -5.98 -3.66
N PHE A 167 6.49 -7.12 -4.33
CA PHE A 167 7.19 -7.19 -5.60
C PHE A 167 6.27 -6.77 -6.74
N SER A 168 6.72 -5.86 -7.60
CA SER A 168 5.98 -5.33 -8.74
C SER A 168 6.94 -4.97 -9.89
N GLY A 169 6.58 -4.02 -10.76
CA GLY A 169 7.42 -3.42 -11.81
C GLY A 169 6.84 -3.66 -13.20
N GLY A 170 7.62 -4.31 -14.06
CA GLY A 170 7.09 -5.08 -15.17
C GLY A 170 6.34 -6.30 -14.63
N GLU A 171 6.83 -7.51 -14.90
CA GLU A 171 6.29 -8.74 -14.37
C GLU A 171 7.38 -9.48 -13.58
N PRO A 172 7.32 -9.51 -12.24
CA PRO A 172 8.29 -10.20 -11.39
C PRO A 172 8.54 -11.66 -11.80
N LEU A 173 7.50 -12.38 -12.23
CA LEU A 173 7.59 -13.79 -12.64
C LEU A 173 8.43 -14.00 -13.91
N THR A 174 8.75 -12.95 -14.66
CA THR A 174 9.67 -13.03 -15.82
C THR A 174 11.15 -12.93 -15.44
N ASN A 175 11.45 -12.57 -14.20
CA ASN A 175 12.81 -12.37 -13.72
C ASN A 175 13.35 -13.63 -13.03
N LYS A 176 14.51 -14.13 -13.50
CA LYS A 176 15.13 -15.36 -13.00
C LYS A 176 15.56 -15.29 -11.52
N ASP A 177 15.77 -14.09 -10.99
CA ASP A 177 16.25 -13.88 -9.63
C ASP A 177 15.11 -13.78 -8.60
N PHE A 178 13.87 -13.58 -9.06
CA PHE A 178 12.73 -13.26 -8.22
C PHE A 178 12.52 -14.26 -7.08
N LEU A 179 12.43 -15.55 -7.39
CA LEU A 179 12.20 -16.59 -6.39
C LEU A 179 13.34 -16.71 -5.36
N LYS A 180 14.59 -16.40 -5.76
CA LYS A 180 15.75 -16.43 -4.84
C LYS A 180 15.68 -15.27 -3.85
N ILE A 181 15.33 -14.08 -4.34
CA ILE A 181 15.19 -12.88 -3.51
C ILE A 181 13.98 -12.97 -2.60
N ALA A 182 12.84 -13.45 -3.10
CA ALA A 182 11.66 -13.70 -2.27
C ALA A 182 11.98 -14.65 -1.12
N LYS A 183 12.64 -15.78 -1.39
CA LYS A 183 13.06 -16.72 -0.33
C LYS A 183 13.96 -16.06 0.72
N TYR A 184 14.97 -15.30 0.28
CA TYR A 184 15.89 -14.61 1.20
C TYR A 184 15.20 -13.56 2.05
N ALA A 185 14.24 -12.82 1.48
CA ALA A 185 13.42 -11.89 2.25
C ALA A 185 12.50 -12.65 3.25
N ALA A 186 11.88 -13.75 2.85
CA ALA A 186 11.04 -14.54 3.76
C ALA A 186 11.82 -15.05 4.98
N GLU A 187 13.07 -15.48 4.79
CA GLU A 187 13.98 -15.93 5.86
C GLU A 187 14.32 -14.81 6.87
N LYS A 188 14.21 -13.54 6.47
CA LYS A 188 14.35 -12.36 7.34
C LYS A 188 13.04 -11.91 8.00
N GLY A 189 11.95 -12.62 7.75
CA GLY A 189 10.66 -12.37 8.40
C GLY A 189 9.83 -11.26 7.78
N PHE A 190 10.10 -10.87 6.52
CA PHE A 190 9.22 -9.96 5.80
C PHE A 190 7.87 -10.60 5.48
N TYR A 191 6.80 -9.80 5.51
CA TYR A 191 5.58 -10.15 4.79
C TYR A 191 5.80 -9.91 3.29
N LEU A 192 5.58 -10.94 2.48
CA LEU A 192 5.82 -10.87 1.04
C LEU A 192 4.52 -10.97 0.24
N SER A 193 4.37 -10.03 -0.67
CA SER A 193 3.35 -10.06 -1.70
C SER A 193 3.94 -9.83 -3.10
N VAL A 194 3.18 -10.20 -4.12
CA VAL A 194 3.53 -9.93 -5.51
C VAL A 194 2.32 -9.41 -6.29
N ALA A 195 2.48 -8.26 -6.92
CA ALA A 195 1.59 -7.75 -7.95
C ALA A 195 2.00 -8.36 -9.29
N THR A 196 1.07 -9.02 -9.96
CA THR A 196 1.34 -9.81 -11.17
C THR A 196 0.17 -9.75 -12.14
N ASN A 197 0.46 -9.90 -13.42
CA ASN A 197 -0.57 -10.10 -14.44
C ASN A 197 -1.21 -11.50 -14.40
N GLY A 198 -0.69 -12.42 -13.58
CA GLY A 198 -1.24 -13.75 -13.35
C GLY A 198 -1.04 -14.75 -14.50
N THR A 199 -0.63 -14.30 -15.68
CA THR A 199 -0.58 -15.12 -16.90
C THR A 199 0.44 -16.26 -16.82
N LEU A 200 1.44 -16.15 -15.94
CA LEU A 200 2.52 -17.12 -15.74
C LEU A 200 2.28 -18.05 -14.54
N ILE A 201 1.17 -17.88 -13.79
CA ILE A 201 0.87 -18.70 -12.62
C ILE A 201 0.24 -20.03 -13.06
N SER A 202 1.10 -21.00 -13.33
CA SER A 202 0.74 -22.43 -13.35
C SER A 202 0.59 -22.98 -11.93
N GLU A 203 0.02 -24.18 -11.78
CA GLU A 203 -0.02 -24.90 -10.49
C GLU A 203 1.37 -25.02 -9.84
N LYS A 204 2.38 -25.36 -10.65
CA LYS A 204 3.78 -25.45 -10.20
C LYS A 204 4.33 -24.09 -9.73
N VAL A 205 3.99 -23.01 -10.43
CA VAL A 205 4.41 -21.66 -10.03
C VAL A 205 3.70 -21.23 -8.74
N ALA A 206 2.39 -21.51 -8.59
CA ALA A 206 1.66 -21.24 -7.35
C ALA A 206 2.27 -21.96 -6.14
N GLN A 207 2.59 -23.25 -6.28
CA GLN A 207 3.30 -24.01 -5.23
C GLN A 207 4.65 -23.37 -4.91
N ARG A 208 5.43 -23.02 -5.94
CA ARG A 208 6.75 -22.38 -5.76
C ARG A 208 6.67 -21.04 -5.04
N LEU A 209 5.66 -20.22 -5.34
CA LEU A 209 5.41 -18.95 -4.65
C LEU A 209 5.16 -19.17 -3.16
N ARG A 210 4.30 -20.14 -2.82
CA ARG A 210 4.03 -20.50 -1.43
C ARG A 210 5.29 -21.03 -0.72
N GLU A 211 6.06 -21.89 -1.37
CA GLU A 211 7.31 -22.47 -0.84
C GLU A 211 8.36 -21.41 -0.51
N VAL A 212 8.50 -20.36 -1.34
CA VAL A 212 9.47 -19.28 -1.07
C VAL A 212 8.95 -18.23 -0.09
N GLY A 213 7.74 -18.40 0.45
CA GLY A 213 7.18 -17.55 1.49
C GLY A 213 6.34 -16.37 0.99
N ILE A 214 5.94 -16.34 -0.29
CA ILE A 214 4.88 -15.41 -0.73
C ILE A 214 3.58 -15.79 -0.04
N ARG A 215 2.93 -14.81 0.58
CA ARG A 215 1.67 -15.01 1.30
C ARG A 215 0.47 -14.57 0.45
N TYR A 216 0.63 -13.45 -0.25
CA TYR A 216 -0.41 -12.79 -1.03
C TYR A 216 0.01 -12.56 -2.48
N VAL A 217 -0.89 -12.85 -3.41
CA VAL A 217 -0.74 -12.50 -4.83
C VAL A 217 -1.88 -11.57 -5.25
N GLU A 218 -1.52 -10.43 -5.82
CA GLU A 218 -2.47 -9.49 -6.39
C GLU A 218 -2.47 -9.66 -7.90
N ILE A 219 -3.56 -10.23 -8.43
CA ILE A 219 -3.68 -10.54 -9.85
C ILE A 219 -4.53 -9.49 -10.53
N SER A 220 -3.93 -8.86 -11.52
CA SER A 220 -4.52 -7.84 -12.37
C SER A 220 -5.69 -8.35 -13.25
N LEU A 221 -6.86 -7.74 -13.13
CA LEU A 221 -8.06 -8.03 -13.94
C LEU A 221 -8.88 -6.75 -14.20
N ASP A 222 -8.58 -6.02 -15.29
CA ASP A 222 -9.26 -4.73 -15.60
C ASP A 222 -10.53 -4.85 -16.46
N GLY A 223 -10.98 -6.06 -16.76
CA GLY A 223 -12.15 -6.28 -17.62
C GLY A 223 -12.94 -7.48 -17.14
N SER A 224 -14.25 -7.44 -17.36
CA SER A 224 -15.17 -8.52 -16.97
C SER A 224 -15.21 -9.68 -17.95
N ASN A 225 -14.62 -9.51 -19.14
CA ASN A 225 -14.56 -10.49 -20.22
C ASN A 225 -13.22 -10.39 -21.00
N PRO A 226 -12.91 -11.37 -21.87
CA PRO A 226 -11.69 -11.36 -22.68
C PRO A 226 -11.54 -10.13 -23.56
N GLU A 227 -12.63 -9.64 -24.17
CA GLU A 227 -12.60 -8.52 -25.11
C GLU A 227 -12.05 -7.26 -24.44
N ILE A 228 -12.67 -6.85 -23.33
CA ILE A 228 -12.29 -5.64 -22.58
C ILE A 228 -10.89 -5.79 -21.97
N HIS A 229 -10.64 -6.93 -21.31
CA HIS A 229 -9.39 -7.12 -20.58
C HIS A 229 -8.18 -7.25 -21.51
N ASP A 230 -8.29 -8.04 -22.58
CA ASP A 230 -7.18 -8.28 -23.50
C ASP A 230 -6.86 -7.03 -24.30
N GLU A 231 -7.86 -6.20 -24.64
CA GLU A 231 -7.64 -4.90 -25.28
C GLU A 231 -6.85 -3.97 -24.36
N PHE A 232 -7.30 -3.80 -23.12
CA PHE A 232 -6.68 -2.89 -22.17
C PHE A 232 -5.27 -3.34 -21.73
N ARG A 233 -5.07 -4.66 -21.59
CA ARG A 233 -3.77 -5.29 -21.26
C ARG A 233 -2.88 -5.54 -22.48
N GLY A 234 -3.44 -5.38 -23.67
CA GLY A 234 -2.76 -5.39 -24.96
C GLY A 234 -2.30 -6.76 -25.43
N VAL A 235 -2.76 -7.88 -24.88
CA VAL A 235 -2.37 -9.23 -25.33
C VAL A 235 -3.58 -10.16 -25.33
N LYS A 236 -3.88 -10.75 -26.49
CA LYS A 236 -4.94 -11.74 -26.65
C LYS A 236 -4.67 -12.98 -25.78
N GLY A 237 -5.69 -13.44 -25.06
CA GLY A 237 -5.65 -14.55 -24.13
C GLY A 237 -5.21 -14.19 -22.70
N ALA A 238 -4.93 -12.91 -22.41
CA ALA A 238 -4.49 -12.47 -21.08
C ALA A 238 -5.55 -12.72 -20.02
N PHE A 239 -6.83 -12.46 -20.32
CA PHE A 239 -7.96 -12.69 -19.41
C PHE A 239 -8.01 -14.15 -18.97
N ASN A 240 -8.07 -15.06 -19.95
CA ASN A 240 -8.15 -16.49 -19.67
C ASN A 240 -6.91 -16.99 -18.90
N ALA A 241 -5.74 -16.43 -19.16
CA ALA A 241 -4.52 -16.74 -18.42
C ALA A 241 -4.55 -16.21 -16.98
N ALA A 242 -5.03 -14.98 -16.76
CA ALA A 242 -5.21 -14.40 -15.43
C ALA A 242 -6.23 -15.20 -14.59
N ILE A 243 -7.37 -15.58 -15.19
CA ILE A 243 -8.38 -16.43 -14.52
C ILE A 243 -7.81 -17.79 -14.11
N ARG A 244 -7.01 -18.43 -14.98
CA ARG A 244 -6.28 -19.66 -14.61
C ARG A 244 -5.29 -19.40 -13.48
N GLY A 245 -4.56 -18.28 -13.54
CA GLY A 245 -3.61 -17.89 -12.50
C GLY A 245 -4.26 -17.70 -11.14
N ILE A 246 -5.43 -17.05 -11.09
CA ILE A 246 -6.24 -16.87 -9.86
C ILE A 246 -6.61 -18.22 -9.27
N LYS A 247 -7.16 -19.13 -10.08
CA LYS A 247 -7.56 -20.48 -9.62
C LYS A 247 -6.36 -21.28 -9.10
N ASN A 248 -5.24 -21.25 -9.82
CA ASN A 248 -4.01 -21.95 -9.43
C ASN A 248 -3.44 -21.39 -8.13
N ALA A 249 -3.44 -20.07 -7.95
CA ALA A 249 -2.97 -19.43 -6.73
C ALA A 249 -3.83 -19.80 -5.51
N LYS A 250 -5.16 -19.74 -5.63
CA LYS A 250 -6.08 -20.19 -4.57
C LYS A 250 -5.85 -21.66 -4.22
N ALA A 251 -5.78 -22.53 -5.22
CA ALA A 251 -5.52 -23.96 -5.02
C ALA A 251 -4.15 -24.24 -4.39
N GLY A 252 -3.15 -23.38 -4.65
CA GLY A 252 -1.83 -23.42 -4.03
C GLY A 252 -1.77 -22.89 -2.59
N GLY A 253 -2.90 -22.48 -1.99
CA GLY A 253 -2.95 -21.97 -0.62
C GLY A 253 -2.37 -20.57 -0.46
N LEU A 254 -2.34 -19.78 -1.53
CA LEU A 254 -2.03 -18.35 -1.48
C LEU A 254 -3.30 -17.55 -1.18
N GLU A 255 -3.13 -16.45 -0.47
CA GLU A 255 -4.13 -15.41 -0.44
C GLU A 255 -4.13 -14.70 -1.80
N VAL A 256 -5.32 -14.46 -2.36
CA VAL A 256 -5.47 -13.90 -3.71
C VAL A 256 -6.35 -12.68 -3.68
N GLY A 257 -5.80 -11.59 -4.18
CA GLY A 257 -6.55 -10.37 -4.46
C GLY A 257 -6.66 -10.14 -5.95
N ILE A 258 -7.76 -9.52 -6.36
CA ILE A 258 -7.92 -9.01 -7.72
C ILE A 258 -7.66 -7.51 -7.71
N ALA A 259 -6.82 -7.04 -8.62
CA ALA A 259 -6.60 -5.60 -8.82
C ALA A 259 -7.21 -5.14 -10.14
N THR A 260 -7.98 -4.06 -10.10
CA THR A 260 -8.53 -3.41 -11.30
C THR A 260 -8.23 -1.91 -11.26
N THR A 261 -7.71 -1.34 -12.34
CA THR A 261 -7.54 0.11 -12.45
C THR A 261 -8.82 0.71 -13.01
N ALA A 262 -9.47 1.59 -12.24
CA ALA A 262 -10.71 2.24 -12.67
C ALA A 262 -10.42 3.37 -13.66
N THR A 263 -11.03 3.26 -14.84
CA THR A 263 -10.97 4.24 -15.95
C THR A 263 -12.36 4.46 -16.54
N HIS A 264 -12.55 5.48 -17.39
CA HIS A 264 -13.80 5.63 -18.14
C HIS A 264 -14.10 4.38 -18.98
N GLU A 265 -13.08 3.80 -19.64
CA GLU A 265 -13.21 2.55 -20.42
C GLU A 265 -13.86 1.37 -19.65
N ASN A 266 -13.68 1.25 -18.32
CA ASN A 266 -14.13 0.06 -17.57
C ASN A 266 -15.03 0.33 -16.36
N LEU A 267 -15.39 1.60 -16.09
CA LEU A 267 -16.19 1.99 -14.92
C LEU A 267 -17.48 1.17 -14.81
N ASP A 268 -18.20 1.01 -15.92
CA ASP A 268 -19.46 0.27 -16.00
C ASP A 268 -19.29 -1.25 -15.81
N SER A 269 -18.06 -1.76 -15.96
CA SER A 269 -17.72 -3.17 -15.79
C SER A 269 -17.32 -3.53 -14.36
N ILE A 270 -17.10 -2.55 -13.47
CA ILE A 270 -16.65 -2.79 -12.09
C ILE A 270 -17.61 -3.73 -11.33
N PRO A 271 -18.94 -3.57 -11.36
CA PRO A 271 -19.87 -4.49 -10.70
C PRO A 271 -19.68 -5.95 -11.13
N GLN A 272 -19.44 -6.20 -12.41
CA GLN A 272 -19.21 -7.53 -12.96
C GLN A 272 -17.84 -8.09 -12.55
N ILE A 273 -16.82 -7.23 -12.44
CA ILE A 273 -15.50 -7.62 -11.91
C ILE A 273 -15.63 -8.00 -10.42
N LEU A 274 -16.40 -7.27 -9.62
CA LEU A 274 -16.69 -7.63 -8.21
C LEU A 274 -17.37 -9.00 -8.12
N LYS A 275 -18.40 -9.22 -8.94
CA LYS A 275 -19.06 -10.52 -9.03
C LYS A 275 -18.08 -11.63 -9.41
N LEU A 276 -17.25 -11.39 -10.41
CA LEU A 276 -16.24 -12.36 -10.87
C LEU A 276 -15.21 -12.67 -9.77
N ALA A 277 -14.79 -11.68 -8.99
CA ALA A 277 -13.92 -11.88 -7.84
C ALA A 277 -14.54 -12.81 -6.79
N SER A 278 -15.82 -12.60 -6.49
CA SER A 278 -16.60 -13.47 -5.59
C SER A 278 -16.73 -14.89 -6.15
N ASP A 279 -17.11 -15.04 -7.43
CA ASP A 279 -17.24 -16.34 -8.11
C ASP A 279 -15.91 -17.13 -8.13
N LEU A 280 -14.78 -16.42 -8.23
CA LEU A 280 -13.44 -17.01 -8.18
C LEU A 280 -12.91 -17.25 -6.76
N LYS A 281 -13.68 -16.87 -5.73
CA LYS A 281 -13.31 -16.98 -4.31
C LYS A 281 -12.01 -16.21 -4.01
N ALA A 282 -11.81 -15.07 -4.66
CA ALA A 282 -10.76 -14.14 -4.26
C ALA A 282 -11.01 -13.68 -2.82
N ASP A 283 -9.95 -13.48 -2.05
CA ASP A 283 -10.04 -13.00 -0.67
C ASP A 283 -10.39 -11.51 -0.62
N ARG A 284 -9.97 -10.78 -1.65
CA ARG A 284 -10.15 -9.33 -1.76
C ARG A 284 -10.17 -8.83 -3.20
N ILE A 285 -10.70 -7.62 -3.38
CA ILE A 285 -10.52 -6.82 -4.59
C ILE A 285 -10.04 -5.42 -4.21
N ILE A 286 -9.08 -4.91 -4.99
CA ILE A 286 -8.52 -3.59 -4.83
C ILE A 286 -8.77 -2.82 -6.13
N VAL A 287 -9.57 -1.76 -6.03
CA VAL A 287 -9.81 -0.84 -7.14
C VAL A 287 -8.77 0.26 -7.10
N PHE A 288 -7.84 0.21 -8.04
CA PHE A 288 -6.79 1.19 -8.19
C PHE A 288 -7.34 2.46 -8.83
N ASN A 289 -6.98 3.58 -8.24
CA ASN A 289 -7.18 4.88 -8.85
C ASN A 289 -6.23 5.04 -10.05
N PHE A 290 -6.75 5.39 -11.22
CA PHE A 290 -5.91 5.68 -12.38
C PHE A 290 -5.04 6.93 -12.13
N ILE A 291 -3.75 6.84 -12.46
CA ILE A 291 -2.78 7.94 -12.38
C ILE A 291 -2.08 8.06 -13.73
N PRO A 292 -2.09 9.24 -14.39
CA PRO A 292 -1.51 9.41 -15.72
C PRO A 292 0.02 9.51 -15.64
N THR A 293 0.66 8.35 -15.50
CA THR A 293 2.11 8.18 -15.45
C THR A 293 2.53 6.95 -16.27
N GLY A 294 3.81 6.86 -16.65
CA GLY A 294 4.25 5.88 -17.63
C GLY A 294 3.44 6.00 -18.93
N ARG A 295 2.93 4.87 -19.44
CA ARG A 295 2.02 4.87 -20.61
C ARG A 295 0.63 5.43 -20.32
N GLY A 296 0.23 5.50 -19.04
CA GLY A 296 -1.04 6.14 -18.66
C GLY A 296 -1.13 7.61 -19.07
N LYS A 297 -0.01 8.28 -19.34
CA LYS A 297 -0.02 9.65 -19.90
C LYS A 297 -0.71 9.72 -21.26
N ASP A 298 -0.61 8.66 -22.07
CA ASP A 298 -1.15 8.62 -23.44
C ASP A 298 -2.68 8.46 -23.46
N ILE A 299 -3.26 8.05 -22.32
CA ILE A 299 -4.68 7.87 -22.09
C ILE A 299 -5.17 8.71 -20.91
N ILE A 300 -4.63 9.92 -20.74
CA ILE A 300 -4.98 10.81 -19.62
C ILE A 300 -6.48 11.15 -19.53
N LEU A 301 -7.20 11.12 -20.66
CA LEU A 301 -8.65 11.37 -20.73
C LEU A 301 -9.49 10.21 -20.16
N GLU A 302 -8.85 9.08 -19.85
CA GLU A 302 -9.48 7.93 -19.19
C GLU A 302 -9.55 8.07 -17.66
N ASP A 303 -8.97 9.12 -17.08
CA ASP A 303 -9.10 9.39 -15.64
C ASP A 303 -10.53 9.88 -15.31
N LEU A 304 -11.10 9.32 -14.26
CA LEU A 304 -12.47 9.63 -13.82
C LEU A 304 -12.63 11.10 -13.42
N THR A 305 -13.81 11.67 -13.63
CA THR A 305 -14.15 12.96 -13.01
C THR A 305 -14.17 12.86 -11.47
N PRO A 306 -14.07 13.99 -10.75
CA PRO A 306 -14.27 14.03 -9.31
C PRO A 306 -15.57 13.39 -8.83
N VAL A 307 -16.66 13.58 -9.57
CA VAL A 307 -17.99 13.06 -9.23
C VAL A 307 -18.07 11.55 -9.44
N GLU A 308 -17.62 11.05 -10.60
CA GLU A 308 -17.59 9.60 -10.88
C GLU A 308 -16.73 8.86 -9.86
N ARG A 309 -15.58 9.43 -9.50
CA ARG A 309 -14.70 8.84 -8.48
C ARG A 309 -15.35 8.83 -7.11
N GLU A 310 -15.99 9.91 -6.69
CA GLU A 310 -16.72 9.96 -5.41
C GLU A 310 -17.83 8.89 -5.39
N ASN A 311 -18.58 8.77 -6.48
CA ASN A 311 -19.65 7.79 -6.61
C ASN A 311 -19.11 6.36 -6.61
N LEU A 312 -18.03 6.08 -7.32
CA LEU A 312 -17.36 4.78 -7.31
C LEU A 312 -16.90 4.43 -5.89
N MET A 313 -16.26 5.36 -5.17
CA MET A 313 -15.79 5.08 -3.81
C MET A 313 -16.94 4.80 -2.84
N LYS A 314 -18.07 5.49 -2.97
CA LYS A 314 -19.29 5.21 -2.19
C LYS A 314 -19.86 3.84 -2.54
N TYR A 315 -19.99 3.54 -3.83
CA TYR A 315 -20.46 2.25 -4.32
C TYR A 315 -19.60 1.09 -3.79
N LEU A 316 -18.28 1.18 -3.91
CA LEU A 316 -17.36 0.15 -3.40
C LEU A 316 -17.51 -0.04 -1.89
N TYR A 317 -17.69 1.05 -1.13
CA TYR A 317 -17.91 0.97 0.30
C TYR A 317 -19.25 0.29 0.63
N GLU A 318 -20.32 0.66 -0.06
CA GLU A 318 -21.64 0.03 0.08
C GLU A 318 -21.60 -1.47 -0.23
N GLU A 319 -20.91 -1.88 -1.30
CA GLU A 319 -20.69 -3.30 -1.59
C GLU A 319 -19.89 -3.99 -0.49
N TRP A 320 -18.87 -3.34 0.07
CA TRP A 320 -18.05 -3.92 1.14
C TRP A 320 -18.86 -4.17 2.43
N GLN A 321 -19.87 -3.35 2.69
CA GLN A 321 -20.77 -3.54 3.83
C GLN A 321 -21.63 -4.80 3.68
N LYS A 322 -21.90 -5.27 2.45
CA LYS A 322 -22.76 -6.44 2.20
C LYS A 322 -22.14 -7.76 2.61
N GLY A 323 -20.81 -7.84 2.78
CA GLY A 323 -20.12 -9.02 3.31
C GLY A 323 -19.12 -9.66 2.36
N ASP A 324 -18.79 -10.93 2.64
CA ASP A 324 -17.95 -11.97 2.02
C ASP A 324 -16.66 -11.63 1.25
N LEU A 325 -16.58 -10.50 0.55
CA LEU A 325 -15.40 -10.05 -0.19
C LEU A 325 -14.86 -8.78 0.44
N GLN A 326 -13.55 -8.72 0.72
CA GLN A 326 -12.94 -7.46 1.14
C GLN A 326 -12.78 -6.55 -0.07
N ILE A 327 -13.30 -5.33 0.00
CA ILE A 327 -13.26 -4.37 -1.11
C ILE A 327 -12.52 -3.11 -0.64
N PHE A 328 -11.40 -2.82 -1.31
CA PHE A 328 -10.55 -1.68 -1.01
C PHE A 328 -10.32 -0.83 -2.25
N SER A 329 -9.78 0.36 -2.02
CA SER A 329 -9.35 1.26 -3.08
C SER A 329 -8.07 1.99 -2.70
N THR A 330 -7.21 2.22 -3.71
CA THR A 330 -6.01 3.04 -3.54
C THR A 330 -6.31 4.55 -3.54
N CYS A 331 -7.57 4.94 -3.77
CA CYS A 331 -8.00 6.33 -3.69
C CYS A 331 -8.06 6.81 -2.23
N PRO A 332 -7.32 7.88 -1.85
CA PRO A 332 -7.34 8.39 -0.47
C PRO A 332 -8.72 8.83 0.02
N ALA A 333 -9.67 9.14 -0.88
CA ALA A 333 -11.04 9.48 -0.53
C ALA A 333 -11.80 8.30 0.11
N TYR A 334 -11.40 7.06 -0.15
CA TYR A 334 -12.05 5.86 0.40
C TYR A 334 -12.01 5.84 1.93
N ALA A 335 -10.87 6.20 2.52
CA ALA A 335 -10.73 6.33 3.97
C ALA A 335 -11.68 7.40 4.55
N ARG A 336 -11.78 8.57 3.89
CA ARG A 336 -12.75 9.61 4.27
C ARG A 336 -14.19 9.10 4.19
N ILE A 337 -14.55 8.35 3.16
CA ILE A 337 -15.90 7.81 2.98
C ILE A 337 -16.22 6.82 4.10
N SER A 338 -15.32 5.87 4.37
CA SER A 338 -15.51 4.87 5.43
C SER A 338 -15.67 5.50 6.82
N ILE A 339 -14.81 6.47 7.20
CA ILE A 339 -14.92 7.14 8.50
C ILE A 339 -16.19 8.00 8.60
N THR A 340 -16.60 8.66 7.51
CA THR A 340 -17.83 9.46 7.48
C THR A 340 -19.06 8.57 7.62
N ALA A 341 -19.07 7.39 6.99
CA ALA A 341 -20.15 6.43 7.10
C ALA A 341 -20.27 5.87 8.53
N MET A 342 -19.13 5.55 9.15
CA MET A 342 -19.07 5.14 10.56
C MET A 342 -19.62 6.24 11.49
N GLU A 343 -19.20 7.49 11.33
CA GLU A 343 -19.68 8.63 12.14
C GLU A 343 -21.20 8.88 11.97
N LYS A 344 -21.76 8.56 10.80
CA LYS A 344 -23.20 8.67 10.52
C LYS A 344 -24.00 7.43 10.93
N GLY A 345 -23.35 6.36 11.38
CA GLY A 345 -24.01 5.08 11.69
C GLY A 345 -24.54 4.34 10.46
N THR A 346 -24.07 4.67 9.26
CA THR A 346 -24.46 3.99 8.01
C THR A 346 -23.45 2.92 7.58
N GLY A 347 -22.45 2.63 8.41
CA GLY A 347 -21.54 1.51 8.20
C GLY A 347 -20.72 1.18 9.44
N ASP A 348 -20.12 -0.01 9.44
CA ASP A 348 -19.48 -0.63 10.60
C ASP A 348 -18.00 -1.02 10.36
N LYS A 349 -17.43 -0.65 9.21
CA LYS A 349 -16.03 -0.93 8.83
C LYS A 349 -15.29 0.34 8.47
N VAL A 350 -14.00 0.37 8.80
CA VAL A 350 -13.10 1.47 8.40
C VAL A 350 -11.91 0.91 7.62
N SER A 351 -11.59 1.58 6.51
CA SER A 351 -10.35 1.36 5.75
C SER A 351 -9.41 2.53 6.05
N PRO A 352 -8.47 2.39 7.01
CA PRO A 352 -7.65 3.49 7.48
C PRO A 352 -6.57 3.89 6.47
N THR A 353 -6.12 2.98 5.61
CA THR A 353 -5.06 3.24 4.61
C THR A 353 -5.49 2.83 3.20
N HIS A 354 -4.70 3.25 2.20
CA HIS A 354 -4.95 2.94 0.78
C HIS A 354 -4.14 1.75 0.23
N PHE A 355 -3.25 1.17 1.04
CA PHE A 355 -2.36 0.07 0.61
C PHE A 355 -2.16 -1.04 1.66
N ALA A 356 -2.56 -0.81 2.91
CA ALA A 356 -2.56 -1.83 3.96
C ALA A 356 -3.99 -2.28 4.22
N GLU A 357 -4.14 -3.59 4.08
CA GLU A 357 -5.34 -4.40 4.26
C GLU A 357 -5.69 -4.45 5.74
N MET A 358 -6.26 -3.37 6.25
CA MET A 358 -6.62 -3.29 7.66
C MET A 358 -8.08 -2.88 7.76
N GLU A 359 -8.92 -3.85 8.07
CA GLU A 359 -10.29 -3.58 8.50
C GLU A 359 -10.26 -3.33 10.01
N LEU A 360 -10.76 -2.16 10.41
CA LEU A 360 -10.98 -1.87 11.82
C LEU A 360 -12.48 -1.99 12.09
N PRO A 361 -12.91 -2.92 12.97
CA PRO A 361 -14.31 -3.00 13.37
C PRO A 361 -14.76 -1.69 14.03
N ALA A 362 -15.97 -1.22 13.74
CA ALA A 362 -16.51 0.02 14.31
C ALA A 362 -16.61 -0.01 15.84
N GLU A 363 -16.65 -1.20 16.45
CA GLU A 363 -16.57 -1.39 17.90
C GLU A 363 -15.26 -0.87 18.54
N PHE A 364 -14.23 -0.58 17.74
CA PHE A 364 -13.02 0.13 18.19
C PHE A 364 -13.23 1.65 18.33
N GLY A 365 -14.38 2.19 17.91
CA GLY A 365 -14.82 3.56 18.19
C GLY A 365 -13.77 4.64 17.92
N GLY A 366 -13.47 5.46 18.94
CA GLY A 366 -12.46 6.53 18.85
C GLY A 366 -11.05 6.04 18.50
N ALA A 367 -10.71 4.77 18.76
CA ALA A 367 -9.42 4.20 18.38
C ALA A 367 -9.31 3.94 16.88
N ALA A 368 -10.40 3.57 16.21
CA ALA A 368 -10.41 3.41 14.76
C ALA A 368 -10.17 4.76 14.04
N LYS A 369 -10.82 5.82 14.52
CA LYS A 369 -10.58 7.19 14.05
C LYS A 369 -9.15 7.66 14.32
N ALA A 370 -8.68 7.51 15.57
CA ALA A 370 -7.31 7.90 15.94
C ALA A 370 -6.26 7.20 15.07
N LEU A 371 -6.41 5.89 14.86
CA LEU A 371 -5.51 5.12 14.01
C LEU A 371 -5.61 5.59 12.56
N THR A 372 -6.81 5.85 12.05
CA THR A 372 -7.01 6.38 10.69
C THR A 372 -6.33 7.73 10.49
N GLU A 373 -6.34 8.63 11.46
CA GLU A 373 -5.57 9.89 11.36
C GLU A 373 -4.06 9.68 11.44
N PHE A 374 -3.63 8.63 12.16
CA PHE A 374 -2.24 8.29 12.38
C PHE A 374 -1.58 7.74 11.11
N ILE A 375 -2.24 6.80 10.43
CA ILE A 375 -1.70 6.10 9.25
C ILE A 375 -2.40 6.47 7.93
N GLY A 376 -3.50 7.22 7.97
CA GLY A 376 -4.35 7.36 6.80
C GLY A 376 -3.92 8.35 5.73
N GLY A 377 -4.75 8.38 4.69
CA GLY A 377 -4.57 9.15 3.47
C GLY A 377 -3.41 8.64 2.62
N CYS A 378 -2.96 9.44 1.66
CA CYS A 378 -1.82 9.07 0.81
C CYS A 378 -0.58 8.70 1.66
N GLY A 379 -0.19 7.43 1.62
CA GLY A 379 1.01 6.91 2.28
C GLY A 379 2.36 7.16 1.60
N ALA A 380 2.37 7.81 0.44
CA ALA A 380 3.59 8.03 -0.35
C ALA A 380 4.65 8.80 0.47
N GLY A 381 5.86 8.24 0.58
CA GLY A 381 6.96 8.81 1.37
C GLY A 381 6.73 8.86 2.89
N ARG A 382 5.64 8.26 3.38
CA ARG A 382 5.21 8.34 4.80
C ARG A 382 5.19 6.99 5.47
N ILE A 383 4.44 6.06 4.89
CA ILE A 383 4.24 4.71 5.43
C ILE A 383 4.55 3.63 4.39
N TYR A 384 4.73 4.03 3.13
CA TYR A 384 5.38 3.22 2.10
C TYR A 384 6.23 4.10 1.16
N CYS A 385 7.12 3.45 0.41
CA CYS A 385 7.81 4.01 -0.76
C CYS A 385 8.04 2.91 -1.81
N SER A 386 8.65 3.26 -2.95
CA SER A 386 9.06 2.30 -3.94
C SER A 386 10.56 2.30 -4.21
N ILE A 387 11.06 1.14 -4.63
CA ILE A 387 12.41 0.96 -5.16
C ILE A 387 12.27 0.49 -6.60
N GLU A 388 13.00 1.10 -7.52
CA GLU A 388 13.04 0.72 -8.93
C GLU A 388 14.05 -0.42 -9.18
N HIS A 389 13.98 -1.00 -10.38
CA HIS A 389 14.81 -2.11 -10.84
C HIS A 389 16.32 -1.84 -10.80
N ASN A 390 16.73 -0.57 -10.75
CA ASN A 390 18.12 -0.09 -10.67
C ASN A 390 18.50 0.43 -9.26
N GLY A 391 17.61 0.25 -8.28
CA GLY A 391 17.80 0.70 -6.90
C GLY A 391 17.37 2.14 -6.61
N ASP A 392 16.86 2.89 -7.58
CA ASP A 392 16.35 4.24 -7.32
C ASP A 392 15.14 4.20 -6.39
N ILE A 393 15.11 5.09 -5.42
CA ILE A 393 14.03 5.21 -4.42
C ILE A 393 13.08 6.31 -4.87
N GLN A 394 11.78 6.05 -4.80
CA GLN A 394 10.72 7.01 -5.12
C GLN A 394 9.63 6.99 -4.04
N PRO A 395 8.82 8.05 -3.85
CA PRO A 395 7.80 8.05 -2.80
C PRO A 395 6.62 7.12 -3.05
N CYS A 396 6.37 6.76 -4.31
CA CYS A 396 5.26 5.92 -4.74
C CYS A 396 5.57 5.39 -6.14
N VAL A 397 5.10 4.19 -6.49
CA VAL A 397 5.23 3.62 -7.85
C VAL A 397 4.63 4.49 -8.95
N PHE A 398 3.65 5.34 -8.60
CA PHE A 398 3.01 6.28 -9.52
C PHE A 398 3.63 7.68 -9.50
N LEU A 399 4.61 7.95 -8.64
CA LEU A 399 5.23 9.25 -8.45
C LEU A 399 6.72 9.17 -8.83
N PRO A 400 7.08 9.36 -10.11
CA PRO A 400 8.42 9.07 -10.65
C PRO A 400 9.44 10.16 -10.29
N ILE A 401 9.55 10.50 -9.01
CA ILE A 401 10.53 11.43 -8.46
C ILE A 401 11.60 10.61 -7.76
N LYS A 402 12.80 10.59 -8.31
CA LYS A 402 13.96 9.99 -7.66
C LYS A 402 14.35 10.81 -6.44
N VAL A 403 14.35 10.17 -5.27
CA VAL A 403 14.77 10.81 -4.00
C VAL A 403 16.12 10.31 -3.49
N GLY A 404 16.70 9.32 -4.17
CA GLY A 404 17.98 8.69 -3.83
C GLY A 404 18.10 7.33 -4.51
N ASN A 405 19.16 6.59 -4.21
CA ASN A 405 19.39 5.22 -4.65
C ASN A 405 19.86 4.35 -3.48
N VAL A 406 19.24 3.19 -3.30
CA VAL A 406 19.49 2.30 -2.16
C VAL A 406 20.95 1.86 -2.04
N LEU A 407 21.65 1.64 -3.16
CA LEU A 407 23.04 1.17 -3.12
C LEU A 407 24.05 2.30 -2.94
N LYS A 408 23.72 3.50 -3.41
CA LYS A 408 24.63 4.66 -3.39
C LYS A 408 24.46 5.50 -2.12
N ASP A 409 23.22 5.79 -1.77
CA ASP A 409 22.88 6.77 -0.74
C ASP A 409 22.46 6.11 0.59
N GLY A 410 22.14 4.81 0.56
CA GLY A 410 21.67 4.02 1.69
C GLY A 410 20.19 4.28 2.02
N PHE A 411 19.41 3.21 2.20
CA PHE A 411 17.95 3.30 2.39
C PHE A 411 17.56 4.16 3.61
N VAL A 412 18.17 3.91 4.77
CA VAL A 412 17.86 4.62 6.03
C VAL A 412 18.14 6.12 5.90
N ASN A 413 19.26 6.48 5.26
CA ASN A 413 19.64 7.86 5.03
C ASN A 413 18.61 8.57 4.13
N VAL A 414 18.28 7.98 2.98
CA VAL A 414 17.28 8.54 2.07
C VAL A 414 15.92 8.69 2.77
N TRP A 415 15.48 7.65 3.50
CA TRP A 415 14.20 7.69 4.21
C TRP A 415 14.12 8.83 5.24
N LYS A 416 15.19 9.05 6.03
CA LYS A 416 15.20 10.08 7.07
C LYS A 416 15.38 11.50 6.51
N ASN A 417 16.24 11.65 5.51
CA ASN A 417 16.78 12.95 5.13
C ASN A 417 16.24 13.51 3.81
N SER A 418 15.48 12.73 3.02
CA SER A 418 14.88 13.24 1.78
C SER A 418 13.92 14.41 2.04
N GLU A 419 14.18 15.54 1.39
CA GLU A 419 13.31 16.73 1.42
C GLU A 419 11.92 16.41 0.88
N VAL A 420 11.82 15.63 -0.20
CA VAL A 420 10.55 15.20 -0.80
C VAL A 420 9.73 14.37 0.18
N PHE A 421 10.35 13.40 0.87
CA PHE A 421 9.64 12.63 1.89
C PHE A 421 9.19 13.50 3.06
N ASN A 422 10.03 14.42 3.52
CA ASN A 422 9.69 15.33 4.61
C ASN A 422 8.54 16.26 4.24
N ALA A 423 8.51 16.79 3.01
CA ALA A 423 7.40 17.58 2.49
C ALA A 423 6.09 16.77 2.41
N LEU A 424 6.14 15.50 2.03
CA LEU A 424 4.96 14.62 1.99
C LEU A 424 4.44 14.25 3.40
N ARG A 425 5.32 14.23 4.40
CA ARG A 425 4.97 13.90 5.80
C ARG A 425 4.28 15.07 6.51
N ASP A 426 4.63 16.30 6.17
CA ASP A 426 4.06 17.50 6.78
C ASP A 426 2.76 17.93 6.08
N ARG A 427 1.62 17.50 6.64
CA ARG A 427 0.28 17.89 6.14
C ARG A 427 -0.23 19.22 6.73
N ASP A 428 0.53 19.84 7.63
CA ASP A 428 0.19 21.11 8.28
C ASP A 428 0.94 22.30 7.65
N ALA A 429 1.94 22.02 6.81
CA ALA A 429 2.62 23.01 5.99
C ALA A 429 1.62 23.89 5.21
N LYS A 430 1.79 25.20 5.27
CA LYS A 430 0.86 26.18 4.67
C LYS A 430 0.70 26.02 3.15
N ASN A 431 1.71 25.48 2.48
CA ASN A 431 1.69 25.21 1.05
C ASN A 431 1.14 23.81 0.70
N TYR A 432 0.81 22.97 1.68
CA TYR A 432 0.10 21.73 1.42
C TYR A 432 -1.36 22.04 1.08
N ALA A 433 -1.82 21.70 -0.11
CA ALA A 433 -3.14 22.13 -0.59
C ALA A 433 -4.32 21.73 0.32
N CYS A 434 -4.20 20.64 1.07
CA CYS A 434 -5.24 20.22 2.01
C CYS A 434 -5.04 20.73 3.44
N HIS A 435 -4.12 21.65 3.73
CA HIS A 435 -3.74 22.01 5.10
C HIS A 435 -4.91 22.54 5.96
N THR A 436 -5.93 23.15 5.37
CA THR A 436 -7.15 23.60 6.07
C THR A 436 -8.28 22.56 6.06
N CYS A 437 -8.15 21.47 5.32
CA CYS A 437 -9.20 20.45 5.19
C CYS A 437 -9.33 19.64 6.50
N PRO A 438 -10.55 19.42 7.01
CA PRO A 438 -10.76 18.61 8.21
C PRO A 438 -10.32 17.14 8.03
N PHE A 439 -10.27 16.65 6.77
CA PHE A 439 -9.83 15.30 6.45
C PHE A 439 -8.36 15.22 6.03
N ARG A 440 -7.54 16.24 6.31
CA ARG A 440 -6.14 16.26 5.84
C ARG A 440 -5.31 15.07 6.33
N TYR A 441 -5.57 14.56 7.53
CA TYR A 441 -4.87 13.39 8.07
C TYR A 441 -5.45 12.04 7.60
N VAL A 442 -6.73 12.01 7.22
CA VAL A 442 -7.44 10.79 6.77
C VAL A 442 -7.35 10.57 5.26
N CYS A 443 -7.33 11.64 4.47
CA CYS A 443 -7.32 11.58 3.00
C CYS A 443 -6.09 12.31 2.45
N GLY A 444 -6.05 13.63 2.60
CA GLY A 444 -4.97 14.47 2.10
C GLY A 444 -4.77 14.47 0.58
N GLY A 445 -5.62 13.80 -0.20
CA GLY A 445 -5.53 13.69 -1.67
C GLY A 445 -4.35 12.86 -2.19
N CYS A 446 -4.46 12.34 -3.41
CA CYS A 446 -3.42 11.57 -4.07
C CYS A 446 -2.28 12.48 -4.55
N ARG A 447 -1.11 12.30 -3.94
CA ARG A 447 0.10 13.10 -4.25
C ARG A 447 0.68 12.76 -5.62
N ALA A 448 0.51 11.51 -6.07
CA ALA A 448 0.90 11.08 -7.41
C ALA A 448 0.05 11.76 -8.50
N ARG A 449 -1.27 11.89 -8.29
CA ARG A 449 -2.14 12.61 -9.22
C ARG A 449 -1.85 14.10 -9.23
N ALA A 450 -1.71 14.72 -8.06
CA ALA A 450 -1.33 16.13 -7.96
C ALA A 450 -0.07 16.42 -8.80
N TYR A 451 0.96 15.59 -8.66
CA TYR A 451 2.18 15.72 -9.46
C TYR A 451 1.95 15.46 -10.95
N ALA A 452 1.15 14.46 -11.32
CA ALA A 452 0.92 14.13 -12.73
C ALA A 452 0.22 15.26 -13.50
N TYR A 453 -0.68 16.01 -12.86
CA TYR A 453 -1.41 17.12 -13.49
C TYR A 453 -0.72 18.49 -13.33
N TYR A 454 -0.08 18.73 -12.19
CA TYR A 454 0.45 20.05 -11.84
C TYR A 454 1.98 20.12 -11.77
N GLY A 455 2.68 18.99 -11.81
CA GLY A 455 4.13 18.92 -11.57
C GLY A 455 4.53 19.19 -10.12
N ASP A 456 3.58 19.28 -9.20
CA ASP A 456 3.78 19.62 -7.80
C ASP A 456 3.11 18.59 -6.88
N ILE A 457 3.89 18.02 -5.95
CA ILE A 457 3.43 17.03 -4.98
C ILE A 457 2.55 17.63 -3.87
N LEU A 458 2.63 18.95 -3.64
CA LEU A 458 1.89 19.66 -2.61
C LEU A 458 0.61 20.31 -3.15
N ALA A 459 0.44 20.37 -4.47
CA ALA A 459 -0.76 20.83 -5.16
C ALA A 459 -2.03 20.03 -4.78
N PRO A 460 -3.23 20.57 -5.02
CA PRO A 460 -4.47 19.82 -4.77
C PRO A 460 -4.52 18.55 -5.62
N ASP A 461 -5.25 17.54 -5.14
CA ASP A 461 -5.58 16.37 -5.97
C ASP A 461 -6.75 16.76 -6.89
N PRO A 462 -6.55 16.86 -8.22
CA PRO A 462 -7.59 17.31 -9.14
C PRO A 462 -8.78 16.33 -9.19
N GLY A 463 -8.60 15.08 -8.74
CA GLY A 463 -9.69 14.10 -8.65
C GLY A 463 -10.52 14.19 -7.37
N CYS A 464 -10.24 15.15 -6.48
CA CYS A 464 -11.01 15.38 -5.26
C CYS A 464 -12.37 15.99 -5.57
N ILE A 465 -13.43 15.59 -4.86
CA ILE A 465 -14.81 16.08 -5.08
C ILE A 465 -14.96 17.61 -5.02
N ILE A 466 -14.10 18.30 -4.27
CA ILE A 466 -14.14 19.78 -4.19
C ILE A 466 -13.48 20.47 -5.40
N MET A 467 -12.83 19.71 -6.28
CA MET A 467 -12.07 20.21 -7.44
C MET A 467 -12.86 20.14 -8.75
N GLU A 468 -14.18 19.87 -8.71
CA GLU A 468 -15.04 19.74 -9.90
C GLU A 468 -14.84 20.86 -10.94
N LYS A 469 -14.98 22.12 -10.52
CA LYS A 469 -14.79 23.28 -11.42
C LYS A 469 -13.38 23.40 -11.99
N GLU A 470 -12.37 22.94 -11.24
CA GLU A 470 -10.99 22.98 -11.71
C GLU A 470 -10.70 21.83 -12.68
N TRP A 471 -11.31 20.66 -12.42
CA TRP A 471 -11.29 19.52 -13.33
C TRP A 471 -11.88 19.87 -14.70
N GLU A 472 -13.00 20.61 -14.74
CA GLU A 472 -13.58 21.10 -16.00
C GLU A 472 -12.58 21.95 -16.80
N LYS A 473 -11.84 22.85 -16.15
CA LYS A 473 -10.81 23.66 -16.84
C LYS A 473 -9.64 22.82 -17.34
N ILE A 474 -9.17 21.88 -16.51
CA ILE A 474 -8.08 20.96 -16.86
C ILE A 474 -8.47 20.13 -18.09
N THR A 475 -9.64 19.53 -18.05
CA THR A 475 -10.12 18.68 -19.15
C THR A 475 -10.36 19.49 -20.42
N GLN A 476 -10.95 20.70 -20.35
CA GLN A 476 -11.06 21.58 -21.51
C GLN A 476 -9.71 21.88 -22.16
N LYS A 477 -8.68 22.13 -21.34
CA LYS A 477 -7.31 22.36 -21.82
C LYS A 477 -6.68 21.10 -22.42
N LEU A 478 -6.95 19.92 -21.87
CA LEU A 478 -6.46 18.66 -22.44
C LEU A 478 -7.10 18.38 -23.81
N HIS A 479 -8.40 18.64 -23.95
CA HIS A 479 -9.10 18.49 -25.23
C HIS A 479 -8.68 19.54 -26.29
N SER A 480 -7.97 20.60 -25.94
CA SER A 480 -7.45 21.56 -26.93
C SER A 480 -6.06 21.19 -27.46
N ILE A 481 -5.43 20.12 -26.96
CA ILE A 481 -4.12 19.65 -27.41
C ILE A 481 -4.30 18.67 -28.59
N PRO A 482 -3.83 18.99 -29.81
CA PRO A 482 -4.09 18.19 -31.02
C PRO A 482 -3.61 16.73 -30.91
N ASP A 483 -2.45 16.50 -30.28
CA ASP A 483 -1.83 15.17 -30.19
C ASP A 483 -2.50 14.23 -29.19
N ILE A 484 -3.33 14.76 -28.27
CA ILE A 484 -4.11 13.93 -27.32
C ILE A 484 -5.27 13.23 -28.04
N HIS A 485 -5.80 13.83 -29.11
CA HIS A 485 -6.87 13.22 -29.92
C HIS A 485 -6.36 12.11 -30.85
N MET A 486 -5.08 12.14 -31.24
CA MET A 486 -4.53 11.10 -32.10
C MET A 486 -4.37 9.74 -31.38
N THR A 487 -4.27 9.72 -30.04
CA THR A 487 -4.26 8.47 -29.26
C THR A 487 -5.67 7.91 -29.02
N THR A 488 -6.69 8.77 -28.82
CA THR A 488 -8.09 8.34 -28.70
C THR A 488 -8.69 7.92 -30.05
N GLU A 489 -8.40 8.62 -31.15
CA GLU A 489 -8.86 8.23 -32.49
C GLU A 489 -8.15 6.98 -33.04
N ARG A 490 -6.85 6.76 -32.74
CA ARG A 490 -6.18 5.49 -33.09
C ARG A 490 -6.73 4.28 -32.34
N ASN A 491 -7.29 4.48 -31.14
CA ASN A 491 -7.98 3.43 -30.41
C ASN A 491 -9.35 3.13 -31.05
N ASN A 492 -10.09 4.14 -31.52
CA ASN A 492 -11.37 3.94 -32.21
C ASN A 492 -11.25 3.44 -33.66
N ALA A 493 -10.20 3.84 -34.40
CA ALA A 493 -10.00 3.45 -35.80
C ALA A 493 -9.57 1.98 -35.99
N ASN A 494 -9.01 1.35 -34.95
CA ASN A 494 -8.64 -0.08 -34.98
C ASN A 494 -9.81 -1.02 -34.68
N VAL A 495 -10.98 -0.51 -34.30
CA VAL A 495 -12.20 -1.33 -34.09
C VAL A 495 -13.03 -1.47 -35.38
N LEU A 496 -12.79 -0.61 -36.38
CA LEU A 496 -13.53 -0.62 -37.66
C LEU A 496 -12.70 -1.07 -38.87
N SER A 497 -11.48 -1.59 -38.67
CA SER A 497 -10.66 -2.12 -39.77
C SER A 497 -9.75 -3.28 -39.35
N LYS A 498 -10.35 -4.43 -38.96
CA LYS A 498 -9.93 -5.80 -39.35
C LYS A 498 -10.71 -6.89 -38.63
#